data_AF-A0AA36FNN9-F1
#
_entry.id   AF-A0AA36FNN9-F1
#
_cell.length_a   1.000
_cell.length_b   1.000
_cell.length_c   1.000
_cell.angle_alpha   90.00
_cell.angle_beta   90.00
_cell.angle_gamma   90.00
#
_symmetry.space_group_name_H-M   'P 1'
#
loop_
_entity.id
_entity.type
_entity.pdbx_description
1 polymer ?
#
loop_
_entity_poly.entity_id
_entity_poly.type
_entity_poly.pdbx_seq_one_letter_code
_entity_poly.pdbx_strand_id
1 'polypeptide(L)'
;MDFCIRPKRRPQGQKVTRKLNITKLKNQLTAQDLQSRMDSKLLDIRNDQSSIDEQWESFRDTVHSIALETLGQVTRNHRDWFDENDQEIQKLLEEKRRLLRAHQNDTTCTAKKAAFNNIRSTVQAKLRLMQDAWLSAKADEIQGYADKHDTKKFYEALKAVYGPQFSFGSTPLLSSDGTSLLTNKKLILERWAEHFNIVLNRPVQINEEAIARLPQVPTNHELAVPPAVEEVEYRVKKPSEDDDVFIFRGTGTNSTSWFQKDKIIAQQWHTEMYHRNLMFYKNEIPLPNNDKTIEDVLTDWFGDYESLEEDPLYFYWLFPSRTVRSNLYQQTLTNHEAGEIKTDILLKSRVHRAFTMMLDFFGIHLSDDGHFKQADNFWFRRGIFDQKPHTCEILKHILISLQELGFEDLSRGLVCFLADLVYVEKSLEDKRFVFESSWLPTQDTKTQQQIQQKYCSDHC
;
A
#
# COMPACT_ATOMS: atom_id res chain seq x y z
N MET A 1 7.68 -44.36 20.39
CA MET A 1 8.98 -43.72 20.09
C MET A 1 8.85 -43.13 18.71
N ASP A 2 8.64 -41.81 18.63
CA ASP A 2 8.43 -41.12 17.35
C ASP A 2 9.76 -40.83 16.67
N PHE A 3 10.05 -41.57 15.61
CA PHE A 3 11.23 -41.35 14.78
C PHE A 3 11.00 -40.15 13.87
N CYS A 4 11.41 -38.97 14.32
CA CYS A 4 11.43 -37.77 13.49
C CYS A 4 12.64 -37.81 12.53
N ILE A 5 12.40 -38.18 11.27
CA ILE A 5 13.41 -38.15 10.21
C ILE A 5 13.64 -36.69 9.82
N ARG A 6 14.81 -36.14 10.17
CA ARG A 6 15.18 -34.77 9.76
C ARG A 6 15.44 -34.75 8.25
N PRO A 7 14.84 -33.82 7.48
CA PRO A 7 15.11 -33.70 6.05
C PRO A 7 16.58 -33.38 5.80
N LYS A 8 17.17 -33.96 4.75
CA LYS A 8 18.56 -33.71 4.35
C LYS A 8 18.75 -32.21 4.09
N ARG A 9 19.61 -31.57 4.89
CA ARG A 9 20.06 -30.19 4.64
C ARG A 9 20.76 -30.13 3.28
N ARG A 10 20.37 -29.16 2.44
CA ARG A 10 21.08 -28.86 1.19
C ARG A 10 22.57 -28.63 1.48
N PRO A 11 23.49 -29.14 0.64
CA PRO A 11 24.90 -28.80 0.74
C PRO A 11 25.03 -27.28 0.57
N GLN A 12 25.48 -26.60 1.62
CA GLN A 12 25.90 -25.20 1.50
C GLN A 12 27.13 -25.19 0.60
N GLY A 13 27.09 -24.40 -0.48
CA GLY A 13 28.29 -24.14 -1.29
C GLY A 13 29.43 -23.57 -0.44
N GLN A 14 30.62 -23.47 -1.02
CA GLN A 14 31.79 -22.88 -0.34
C GLN A 14 31.42 -21.55 0.33
N LYS A 15 31.76 -21.42 1.62
CA LYS A 15 31.53 -20.18 2.37
C LYS A 15 32.33 -19.06 1.71
N VAL A 16 31.63 -18.11 1.11
CA VAL A 16 32.23 -16.88 0.58
C VAL A 16 32.96 -16.18 1.73
N THR A 17 34.20 -15.75 1.49
CA THR A 17 34.98 -14.97 2.45
C THR A 17 34.25 -13.67 2.78
N ARG A 18 33.99 -13.44 4.06
CA ARG A 18 33.22 -12.28 4.53
C ARG A 18 34.06 -11.01 4.36
N LYS A 19 33.44 -9.94 3.87
CA LYS A 19 34.11 -8.65 3.62
C LYS A 19 34.62 -8.02 4.92
N LEU A 20 35.79 -7.40 4.86
CA LEU A 20 36.41 -6.61 5.93
C LEU A 20 35.69 -5.27 6.12
N ASN A 21 35.63 -4.77 7.36
CA ASN A 21 34.91 -3.53 7.67
C ASN A 21 35.75 -2.27 7.41
N ILE A 22 35.81 -1.85 6.15
CA ILE A 22 36.62 -0.70 5.68
C ILE A 22 36.15 0.63 6.30
N THR A 23 34.90 0.74 6.78
CA THR A 23 34.39 2.01 7.35
C THR A 23 35.13 2.42 8.63
N LYS A 24 35.74 1.48 9.35
CA LYS A 24 36.57 1.77 10.52
C LYS A 24 37.84 2.55 10.20
N LEU A 25 38.29 2.54 8.94
CA LEU A 25 39.42 3.36 8.49
C LEU A 25 39.09 4.85 8.43
N LYS A 26 37.82 5.25 8.57
CA LYS A 26 37.46 6.67 8.78
C LYS A 26 38.01 7.19 10.11
N ASN A 27 38.32 6.32 11.07
CA ASN A 27 38.99 6.70 12.31
C ASN A 27 40.51 6.64 12.13
N GLN A 28 41.16 7.81 12.28
CA GLN A 28 42.59 8.00 12.11
C GLN A 28 43.44 7.05 12.99
N LEU A 29 42.98 6.75 14.21
CA LEU A 29 43.70 5.90 15.16
C LEU A 29 43.71 4.42 14.71
N THR A 30 42.59 3.96 14.15
CA THR A 30 42.45 2.58 13.66
C THR A 30 43.26 2.37 12.38
N ALA A 31 43.39 3.40 11.54
CA ALA A 31 44.26 3.37 10.37
C ALA A 31 45.75 3.27 10.76
N GLN A 32 46.18 4.01 11.79
CA GLN A 32 47.56 3.97 12.29
C GLN A 32 47.92 2.66 13.00
N ASP A 33 46.99 2.07 13.77
CA ASP A 33 47.17 0.73 14.37
C ASP A 33 47.32 -0.35 13.28
N LEU A 34 46.51 -0.27 12.21
CA LEU A 34 46.62 -1.20 11.09
C LEU A 34 47.99 -1.10 10.41
N GLN A 35 48.44 0.12 10.11
CA GLN A 35 49.73 0.36 9.48
C GLN A 35 50.88 -0.17 10.33
N SER A 36 50.91 0.15 11.62
CA SER A 36 51.96 -0.32 12.53
C SER A 36 52.02 -1.84 12.64
N ARG A 37 50.86 -2.52 12.66
CA ARG A 37 50.79 -3.99 12.71
C ARG A 37 51.21 -4.64 11.40
N MET A 38 50.87 -4.04 10.27
CA MET A 38 51.34 -4.49 8.95
C MET A 38 52.85 -4.35 8.85
N ASP A 39 53.41 -3.19 9.21
CA ASP A 39 54.85 -2.94 9.14
C ASP A 39 55.64 -3.93 10.00
N SER A 40 55.16 -4.25 11.22
CA SER A 40 55.82 -5.21 12.10
C SER A 40 55.79 -6.65 11.57
N LYS A 41 54.63 -7.16 11.12
CA LYS A 41 54.48 -8.57 10.73
C LYS A 41 54.96 -8.86 9.31
N LEU A 42 55.00 -7.86 8.43
CA LEU A 42 55.53 -8.01 7.06
C LEU A 42 57.06 -8.07 7.01
N LEU A 43 57.75 -7.62 8.06
CA LEU A 43 59.20 -7.79 8.20
C LEU A 43 59.59 -9.27 8.40
N ASP A 44 58.75 -10.06 9.08
CA ASP A 44 59.02 -11.47 9.39
C ASP A 44 58.92 -12.39 8.16
N ILE A 45 58.09 -12.04 7.17
CA ILE A 45 57.86 -12.86 5.96
C ILE A 45 59.03 -12.77 4.97
N ARG A 46 59.88 -11.74 5.06
CA ARG A 46 60.96 -11.48 4.08
C ARG A 46 62.12 -12.47 4.11
N ASN A 47 62.16 -13.41 5.07
CA ASN A 47 63.31 -14.27 5.32
C ASN A 47 63.19 -15.74 4.87
N ASP A 48 62.08 -16.13 4.25
CA ASP A 48 61.84 -17.54 3.87
C ASP A 48 62.27 -17.85 2.42
N GLN A 49 63.16 -18.83 2.23
CA GLN A 49 63.65 -19.31 0.92
C GLN A 49 62.63 -20.21 0.16
N SER A 50 61.34 -20.00 0.36
CA SER A 50 60.24 -20.80 -0.20
C SER A 50 59.94 -20.45 -1.67
N SER A 51 59.10 -21.26 -2.32
CA SER A 51 58.58 -20.96 -3.66
C SER A 51 57.81 -19.63 -3.67
N ILE A 52 57.85 -18.90 -4.79
CA ILE A 52 57.18 -17.59 -4.97
C ILE A 52 55.68 -17.70 -4.66
N ASP A 53 55.04 -18.81 -5.02
CA ASP A 53 53.61 -19.03 -4.76
C ASP A 53 53.31 -19.18 -3.25
N GLU A 54 54.18 -19.87 -2.51
CA GLU A 54 54.04 -20.06 -1.06
C GLU A 54 54.29 -18.74 -0.30
N GLN A 55 55.26 -17.94 -0.76
CA GLN A 55 55.50 -16.60 -0.23
C GLN A 55 54.30 -15.68 -0.45
N TRP A 56 53.67 -15.74 -1.63
CA TRP A 56 52.48 -14.95 -1.93
C TRP A 56 51.26 -15.35 -1.09
N GLU A 57 51.05 -16.66 -0.89
CA GLU A 57 49.97 -17.14 -0.02
C GLU A 57 50.18 -16.72 1.44
N SER A 58 51.39 -16.86 1.95
CA SER A 58 51.76 -16.41 3.30
C SER A 58 51.56 -14.91 3.49
N PHE A 59 51.98 -14.09 2.51
CA PHE A 59 51.75 -12.65 2.51
C PHE A 59 50.24 -12.32 2.53
N ARG A 60 49.47 -12.90 1.60
CA ARG A 60 48.03 -12.65 1.47
C ARG A 60 47.30 -12.99 2.77
N ASP A 61 47.58 -14.16 3.34
CA ASP A 61 46.87 -14.67 4.51
C ASP A 61 47.26 -13.88 5.76
N THR A 62 48.52 -13.46 5.87
CA THR A 62 49.00 -12.59 6.95
C THR A 62 48.35 -11.21 6.88
N VAL A 63 48.35 -10.57 5.70
CA VAL A 63 47.70 -9.26 5.48
C VAL A 63 46.20 -9.35 5.78
N HIS A 64 45.55 -10.41 5.31
CA HIS A 64 44.13 -10.62 5.55
C HIS A 64 43.83 -10.89 7.04
N SER A 65 44.69 -11.64 7.75
CA SER A 65 44.54 -11.88 9.19
C SER A 65 44.71 -10.59 10.00
N ILE A 66 45.71 -9.77 9.69
CA ILE A 66 45.94 -8.48 10.35
C ILE A 66 44.76 -7.54 10.12
N ALA A 67 44.32 -7.43 8.87
CA ALA A 67 43.15 -6.62 8.53
C ALA A 67 41.89 -7.12 9.24
N LEU A 68 41.74 -8.44 9.41
CA LEU A 68 40.61 -9.03 10.12
C LEU A 68 40.68 -8.78 11.64
N GLU A 69 41.87 -8.85 12.26
CA GLU A 69 42.08 -8.57 13.68
C GLU A 69 41.81 -7.09 14.00
N THR A 70 42.29 -6.16 13.16
CA THR A 70 42.16 -4.72 13.41
C THR A 70 40.80 -4.16 12.95
N LEU A 71 40.34 -4.49 11.74
CA LEU A 71 39.09 -3.94 11.19
C LEU A 71 37.88 -4.78 11.59
N GLY A 72 38.04 -6.09 11.78
CA GLY A 72 36.92 -7.00 11.98
C GLY A 72 36.10 -7.24 10.72
N GLN A 73 35.10 -8.11 10.84
CA GLN A 73 34.16 -8.42 9.77
C GLN A 73 33.09 -7.32 9.65
N VAL A 74 32.58 -7.09 8.42
CA VAL A 74 31.35 -6.31 8.23
C VAL A 74 30.22 -7.05 8.94
N THR A 75 29.70 -6.45 10.00
CA THR A 75 28.45 -6.88 10.63
C THR A 75 27.29 -6.55 9.72
N ARG A 76 26.28 -7.41 9.71
CA ARG A 76 25.05 -7.15 8.96
C ARG A 76 24.27 -6.06 9.71
N ASN A 77 24.45 -4.82 9.29
CA ASN A 77 23.61 -3.73 9.76
C ASN A 77 22.34 -3.73 8.90
N HIS A 78 21.18 -3.73 9.54
CA HIS A 78 19.92 -3.38 8.90
C HIS A 78 20.03 -1.93 8.42
N ARG A 79 19.49 -1.65 7.23
CA ARG A 79 19.53 -0.30 6.62
C ARG A 79 18.53 0.66 7.26
N ASP A 80 18.23 0.46 8.54
CA ASP A 80 17.12 1.07 9.25
C ASP A 80 17.60 1.71 10.56
N TRP A 81 16.79 2.62 11.13
CA TRP A 81 17.10 3.41 12.34
C TRP A 81 17.35 2.58 13.61
N PHE A 82 16.97 1.30 13.58
CA PHE A 82 16.96 0.42 14.74
C PHE A 82 18.35 0.10 15.28
N ASP A 83 19.32 -0.22 14.42
CA ASP A 83 20.63 -0.72 14.85
C ASP A 83 21.47 0.37 15.55
N GLU A 84 21.32 1.64 15.16
CA GLU A 84 21.99 2.79 15.80
C GLU A 84 21.49 3.02 17.23
N ASN A 85 20.23 2.65 17.48
CA ASN A 85 19.55 2.87 18.75
C ASN A 85 19.41 1.58 19.59
N ASP A 86 19.93 0.43 19.11
CA ASP A 86 19.66 -0.89 19.70
C ASP A 86 19.95 -0.92 21.21
N GLN A 87 21.07 -0.37 21.67
CA GLN A 87 21.40 -0.36 23.11
C GLN A 87 20.38 0.41 23.95
N GLU A 88 19.88 1.55 23.47
CA GLU A 88 18.86 2.32 24.19
C GLU A 88 17.50 1.60 24.12
N ILE A 89 17.16 1.03 22.96
CA ILE A 89 15.95 0.23 22.76
C ILE A 89 15.95 -0.99 23.69
N GLN A 90 17.06 -1.71 23.81
CA GLN A 90 17.18 -2.86 24.72
C GLN A 90 16.93 -2.45 26.17
N LYS A 91 17.55 -1.36 26.64
CA LYS A 91 17.32 -0.83 28.01
C LYS A 91 15.85 -0.49 28.25
N LEU A 92 15.20 0.18 27.29
CA LEU A 92 13.78 0.51 27.35
C LEU A 92 12.89 -0.73 27.39
N LEU A 93 13.22 -1.74 26.59
CA LEU A 93 12.49 -3.01 26.55
C LEU A 93 12.73 -3.87 27.79
N GLU A 94 13.92 -3.84 28.38
CA GLU A 94 14.23 -4.51 29.65
C GLU A 94 13.41 -3.91 30.79
N GLU A 95 13.34 -2.58 30.88
CA GLU A 95 12.57 -1.88 31.89
C GLU A 95 11.06 -2.14 31.75
N LYS A 96 10.55 -2.11 30.52
CA LYS A 96 9.17 -2.51 30.22
C LYS A 96 8.89 -3.97 30.63
N ARG A 97 9.80 -4.89 30.31
CA ARG A 97 9.68 -6.32 30.66
C ARG A 97 9.71 -6.52 32.19
N ARG A 98 10.52 -5.76 32.91
CA ARG A 98 10.60 -5.77 34.38
C ARG A 98 9.25 -5.38 35.01
N LEU A 99 8.65 -4.28 34.57
CA LEU A 99 7.36 -3.81 35.08
C LEU A 99 6.20 -4.71 34.67
N LEU A 100 6.26 -5.31 33.47
CA LEU A 100 5.28 -6.32 33.05
C LEU A 100 5.30 -7.55 33.98
N ARG A 101 6.50 -8.08 34.28
CA ARG A 101 6.65 -9.20 35.23
C ARG A 101 6.12 -8.84 36.62
N ALA A 102 6.40 -7.62 37.11
CA ALA A 102 5.90 -7.15 38.39
C ALA A 102 4.36 -7.07 38.43
N HIS A 103 3.73 -6.62 37.34
CA HIS A 103 2.26 -6.60 37.23
C HIS A 103 1.66 -8.00 37.08
N GLN A 104 2.28 -8.89 36.31
CA GLN A 104 1.81 -10.28 36.14
C GLN A 104 1.85 -11.08 37.44
N ASN A 105 2.82 -10.80 38.32
CA ASN A 105 2.91 -11.43 39.64
C ASN A 105 1.89 -10.89 40.64
N ASP A 106 1.26 -9.74 40.36
CA ASP A 106 0.34 -9.05 41.27
C ASP A 106 -0.68 -8.23 40.47
N THR A 107 -1.63 -8.95 39.86
CA THR A 107 -2.59 -8.42 38.90
C THR A 107 -3.61 -7.47 39.54
N THR A 108 -3.83 -7.57 40.86
CA THR A 108 -4.80 -6.77 41.62
C THR A 108 -4.22 -5.40 42.03
N CYS A 109 -2.90 -5.24 42.03
CA CYS A 109 -2.26 -3.97 42.38
C CYS A 109 -2.41 -2.92 41.27
N THR A 110 -3.26 -1.91 41.52
CA THR A 110 -3.50 -0.78 40.61
C THR A 110 -2.26 0.07 40.36
N ALA A 111 -1.38 0.24 41.36
CA ALA A 111 -0.13 0.99 41.23
C ALA A 111 0.85 0.36 40.24
N LYS A 112 0.99 -0.98 40.26
CA LYS A 112 1.85 -1.73 39.32
C LYS A 112 1.29 -1.68 37.89
N LYS A 113 -0.03 -1.74 37.73
CA LYS A 113 -0.71 -1.53 36.44
C LYS A 113 -0.46 -0.11 35.89
N ALA A 114 -0.56 0.92 36.74
CA ALA A 114 -0.28 2.30 36.37
C ALA A 114 1.20 2.50 35.97
N ALA A 115 2.14 1.95 36.72
CA ALA A 115 3.56 1.99 36.41
C ALA A 115 3.88 1.31 35.06
N PHE A 116 3.28 0.14 34.78
CA PHE A 116 3.42 -0.54 33.50
C PHE A 116 2.85 0.28 32.32
N ASN A 117 1.68 0.91 32.50
CA ASN A 117 1.09 1.76 31.48
C ASN A 117 1.94 3.01 31.19
N ASN A 118 2.54 3.61 32.23
CA ASN A 118 3.41 4.77 32.08
C ASN A 118 4.70 4.41 31.33
N ILE A 119 5.39 3.33 31.71
CA ILE A 119 6.59 2.90 30.97
C ILE A 119 6.24 2.50 29.54
N ARG A 120 5.08 1.88 29.30
CA ARG A 120 4.63 1.53 27.94
C ARG A 120 4.48 2.78 27.07
N SER A 121 3.85 3.83 27.61
CA SER A 121 3.71 5.13 26.93
C SER A 121 5.07 5.76 26.66
N THR A 122 5.95 5.78 27.65
CA THR A 122 7.31 6.36 27.56
C THR A 122 8.15 5.67 26.49
N VAL A 123 8.12 4.33 26.46
CA VAL A 123 8.83 3.52 25.46
C VAL A 123 8.28 3.80 24.06
N GLN A 124 6.94 3.85 23.91
CA GLN A 124 6.33 4.18 22.62
C GLN A 124 6.69 5.59 22.13
N ALA A 125 6.71 6.58 23.02
CA ALA A 125 7.10 7.95 22.68
C ALA A 125 8.57 8.03 22.27
N LYS A 126 9.48 7.41 23.03
CA LYS A 126 10.91 7.38 22.70
C LYS A 126 11.20 6.69 21.38
N LEU A 127 10.57 5.55 21.11
CA LEU A 127 10.75 4.83 19.84
C LEU A 127 10.28 5.67 18.64
N ARG A 128 9.15 6.38 18.77
CA ARG A 128 8.69 7.30 17.72
C ARG A 128 9.68 8.44 17.49
N LEU A 129 10.19 9.06 18.56
CA LEU A 129 11.18 10.14 18.43
C LEU A 129 12.47 9.67 17.72
N MET A 130 12.96 8.48 18.05
CA MET A 130 14.13 7.89 17.37
C MET A 130 13.87 7.64 15.88
N GLN A 131 12.70 7.10 15.56
CA GLN A 131 12.28 6.85 14.18
C GLN A 131 12.10 8.16 13.39
N ASP A 132 11.41 9.15 13.97
CA ASP A 132 11.13 10.44 13.34
C ASP A 132 12.41 11.24 13.10
N ALA A 133 13.35 11.20 14.05
CA ALA A 133 14.67 11.83 13.90
C ALA A 133 15.45 11.22 12.73
N TRP A 134 15.44 9.89 12.61
CA TRP A 134 16.09 9.21 11.50
C TRP A 134 15.39 9.49 10.17
N LEU A 135 14.06 9.44 10.11
CA LEU A 135 13.29 9.73 8.89
C LEU A 135 13.53 11.17 8.41
N SER A 136 13.60 12.13 9.34
CA SER A 136 13.90 13.52 9.02
C SER A 136 15.29 13.67 8.41
N ALA A 137 16.33 13.10 9.07
CA ALA A 137 17.69 13.10 8.53
C ALA A 137 17.78 12.39 7.17
N LYS A 138 17.00 11.32 6.98
CA LYS A 138 16.96 10.57 5.72
C LYS A 138 16.27 11.36 4.62
N ALA A 139 15.22 12.12 4.93
CA ALA A 139 14.55 13.01 3.99
C ALA A 139 15.51 14.10 3.50
N ASP A 140 16.28 14.71 4.41
CA ASP A 140 17.30 15.71 4.05
C ASP A 140 18.38 15.11 3.14
N GLU A 141 18.81 13.87 3.41
CA GLU A 141 19.78 13.15 2.58
C GLU A 141 19.23 12.89 1.16
N ILE A 142 17.99 12.41 1.06
CA ILE A 142 17.30 12.13 -0.21
C ILE A 142 17.12 13.42 -1.01
N GLN A 143 16.68 14.50 -0.35
CA GLN A 143 16.56 15.82 -0.98
C GLN A 143 17.93 16.30 -1.49
N GLY A 144 18.99 16.17 -0.69
CA GLY A 144 20.34 16.52 -1.09
C GLY A 144 20.88 15.71 -2.29
N TYR A 145 20.42 14.48 -2.50
CA TYR A 145 20.73 13.71 -3.72
C TYR A 145 19.90 14.17 -4.93
N ALA A 146 18.64 14.51 -4.72
CA ALA A 146 17.78 15.07 -5.76
C ALA A 146 18.34 16.39 -6.28
N ASP A 147 18.74 17.29 -5.38
CA ASP A 147 19.31 18.60 -5.71
C ASP A 147 20.65 18.48 -6.47
N LYS A 148 21.40 17.41 -6.23
CA LYS A 148 22.66 17.09 -6.94
C LYS A 148 22.45 16.27 -8.21
N HIS A 149 21.21 15.93 -8.57
CA HIS A 149 20.86 15.03 -9.66
C HIS A 149 21.57 13.65 -9.61
N ASP A 150 21.95 13.17 -8.42
CA ASP A 150 22.57 11.84 -8.23
C ASP A 150 21.46 10.78 -8.07
N THR A 151 20.87 10.39 -9.20
CA THR A 151 19.75 9.45 -9.26
C THR A 151 20.06 8.10 -8.63
N LYS A 152 21.31 7.62 -8.73
CA LYS A 152 21.71 6.33 -8.16
C LYS A 152 21.63 6.35 -6.64
N LYS A 153 22.24 7.36 -6.00
CA LYS A 153 22.19 7.49 -4.54
C LYS A 153 20.78 7.80 -4.04
N PHE A 154 20.02 8.58 -4.80
CA PHE A 154 18.61 8.83 -4.52
C PHE A 154 17.81 7.52 -4.41
N TYR A 155 17.89 6.64 -5.42
CA TYR A 155 17.17 5.36 -5.38
C TYR A 155 17.72 4.38 -4.33
N GLU A 156 19.02 4.40 -4.06
CA GLU A 156 19.61 3.59 -2.97
C GLU A 156 19.12 4.04 -1.59
N ALA A 157 19.01 5.35 -1.36
CA ALA A 157 18.48 5.93 -0.12
C ALA A 157 16.98 5.67 0.02
N LEU A 158 16.21 5.80 -1.07
CA LEU A 158 14.79 5.49 -1.09
C LEU A 158 14.51 4.02 -0.76
N LYS A 159 15.30 3.09 -1.32
CA LYS A 159 15.21 1.67 -1.00
C LYS A 159 15.52 1.36 0.47
N ALA A 160 16.30 2.19 1.17
CA ALA A 160 16.54 2.02 2.59
C ALA A 160 15.29 2.36 3.44
N VAL A 161 14.52 3.40 3.05
CA VAL A 161 13.28 3.82 3.74
C VAL A 161 12.20 2.75 3.65
N TYR A 162 12.01 2.15 2.48
CA TYR A 162 11.02 1.06 2.31
C TYR A 162 11.42 -0.26 2.97
N GLY A 163 12.61 -0.32 3.60
CA GLY A 163 13.10 -1.49 4.30
C GLY A 163 13.52 -2.64 3.37
N PRO A 164 13.80 -3.83 3.93
CA PRO A 164 14.12 -5.00 3.13
C PRO A 164 12.90 -5.41 2.31
N GLN A 165 12.86 -5.01 1.05
CA GLN A 165 11.90 -5.57 0.11
C GLN A 165 12.21 -7.06 -0.01
N PHE A 166 11.20 -7.90 0.26
CA PHE A 166 11.30 -9.32 0.01
C PHE A 166 11.71 -9.48 -1.45
N SER A 167 12.98 -9.80 -1.70
CA SER A 167 13.36 -10.30 -3.01
C SER A 167 12.63 -11.62 -3.12
N PHE A 168 11.44 -11.61 -3.72
CA PHE A 168 10.79 -12.83 -4.15
C PHE A 168 11.87 -13.58 -4.91
N GLY A 169 12.33 -14.72 -4.35
CA GLY A 169 13.23 -15.60 -5.07
C GLY A 169 12.59 -15.84 -6.43
N SER A 170 13.40 -15.84 -7.49
CA SER A 170 12.91 -15.93 -8.88
C SER A 170 11.74 -16.91 -8.97
N THR A 171 10.55 -16.41 -9.31
CA THR A 171 9.32 -17.19 -9.33
C THR A 171 9.55 -18.40 -10.21
N PRO A 172 9.40 -19.63 -9.69
CA PRO A 172 9.66 -20.81 -10.47
C PRO A 172 8.64 -20.92 -11.61
N LEU A 173 9.12 -21.18 -12.82
CA LEU A 173 8.28 -21.26 -14.02
C LEU A 173 8.10 -22.69 -14.48
N LEU A 174 6.97 -23.02 -15.07
CA LEU A 174 6.79 -24.30 -15.75
C LEU A 174 7.47 -24.30 -17.13
N SER A 175 8.02 -25.44 -17.51
CA SER A 175 8.49 -25.69 -18.88
C SER A 175 7.35 -25.53 -19.90
N SER A 176 7.69 -25.42 -21.20
CA SER A 176 6.72 -25.34 -22.30
C SER A 176 5.66 -26.42 -22.25
N ASP A 177 6.07 -27.61 -21.80
CA ASP A 177 5.25 -28.83 -21.81
C ASP A 177 4.48 -29.02 -20.49
N GLY A 178 4.60 -28.09 -19.54
CA GLY A 178 3.90 -28.13 -18.26
C GLY A 178 4.41 -29.17 -17.25
N THR A 179 5.44 -29.95 -17.58
CA THR A 179 5.87 -31.12 -16.79
C THR A 179 6.95 -30.84 -15.75
N SER A 180 7.80 -29.83 -15.95
CA SER A 180 8.94 -29.55 -15.07
C SER A 180 8.95 -28.11 -14.55
N LEU A 181 9.32 -27.95 -13.27
CA LEU A 181 9.39 -26.66 -12.59
C LEU A 181 10.82 -26.10 -12.63
N LEU A 182 11.00 -25.05 -13.41
CA LEU A 182 12.25 -24.31 -13.59
C LEU A 182 12.46 -23.34 -12.42
N THR A 183 13.39 -23.69 -11.55
CA THR A 183 13.75 -22.89 -10.36
C THR A 183 15.07 -22.12 -10.52
N ASN A 184 15.86 -22.45 -11.56
CA ASN A 184 17.14 -21.82 -11.83
C ASN A 184 16.94 -20.56 -12.69
N LYS A 185 17.54 -19.43 -12.29
CA LYS A 185 17.45 -18.15 -12.99
C LYS A 185 17.82 -18.23 -14.48
N LYS A 186 18.81 -19.05 -14.84
CA LYS A 186 19.22 -19.21 -16.25
C LYS A 186 18.12 -19.88 -17.08
N LEU A 187 17.57 -20.98 -16.56
CA LEU A 187 16.49 -21.74 -17.20
C LEU A 187 15.19 -20.92 -17.29
N ILE A 188 14.90 -20.10 -16.27
CA ILE A 188 13.77 -19.16 -16.28
C ILE A 188 13.90 -18.15 -17.42
N LEU A 189 15.10 -17.59 -17.62
CA LEU A 189 15.35 -16.62 -18.71
C LEU A 189 15.27 -17.27 -20.10
N GLU A 190 15.79 -18.48 -20.26
CA GLU A 190 15.68 -19.26 -21.51
C GLU A 190 14.21 -19.55 -21.84
N ARG A 191 13.42 -19.97 -20.84
CA ARG A 191 11.99 -20.20 -21.00
C ARG A 191 11.20 -18.94 -21.38
N TRP A 192 11.57 -17.78 -20.83
CA TRP A 192 11.00 -16.49 -21.22
C TRP A 192 11.35 -16.16 -22.68
N ALA A 193 12.60 -16.39 -23.10
CA ALA A 193 13.02 -16.15 -24.49
C ALA A 193 12.21 -17.01 -25.47
N GLU A 194 12.00 -18.29 -25.15
CA GLU A 194 11.14 -19.19 -25.94
C GLU A 194 9.69 -18.68 -26.03
N HIS A 195 9.10 -18.28 -24.90
CA HIS A 195 7.74 -17.76 -24.86
C HIS A 195 7.60 -16.50 -25.73
N PHE A 196 8.50 -15.52 -25.59
CA PHE A 196 8.44 -14.30 -26.38
C PHE A 196 8.68 -14.55 -27.86
N ASN A 197 9.53 -15.51 -28.21
CA ASN A 197 9.73 -15.91 -29.60
C ASN A 197 8.41 -16.46 -30.20
N ILE A 198 7.71 -17.32 -29.47
CA ILE A 198 6.41 -17.87 -29.90
C ILE A 198 5.31 -16.80 -29.98
N VAL A 199 5.34 -15.78 -29.12
CA VAL A 199 4.31 -14.73 -29.10
C VAL A 199 4.55 -13.68 -30.19
N LEU A 200 5.79 -13.21 -30.32
CA LEU A 200 6.13 -12.07 -31.17
C LEU A 200 6.48 -12.48 -32.60
N ASN A 201 7.04 -13.68 -32.81
CA ASN A 201 7.52 -14.15 -34.11
C ASN A 201 6.61 -15.24 -34.71
N ARG A 202 5.29 -15.11 -34.54
CA ARG A 202 4.34 -16.05 -35.15
C ARG A 202 4.35 -15.89 -36.67
N PRO A 203 4.44 -16.99 -37.45
CA PRO A 203 4.28 -16.90 -38.89
C PRO A 203 2.86 -16.44 -39.21
N VAL A 204 2.73 -15.27 -39.82
CA VAL A 204 1.44 -14.72 -40.22
C VAL A 204 1.01 -15.43 -41.50
N GLN A 205 0.01 -16.31 -41.42
CA GLN A 205 -0.73 -16.74 -42.61
C GLN A 205 -1.73 -15.63 -42.93
N ILE A 206 -1.34 -14.72 -43.81
CA ILE A 206 -2.21 -13.66 -44.27
C ILE A 206 -3.20 -14.29 -45.27
N ASN A 207 -4.49 -14.25 -44.94
CA ASN A 207 -5.53 -14.69 -45.88
C ASN A 207 -5.69 -13.62 -46.97
N GLU A 208 -5.27 -13.92 -48.19
CA GLU A 208 -5.36 -13.01 -49.35
C GLU A 208 -6.80 -12.58 -49.65
N GLU A 209 -7.79 -13.42 -49.36
CA GLU A 209 -9.21 -13.08 -49.52
C GLU A 209 -9.68 -12.05 -48.50
N ALA A 210 -9.07 -12.01 -47.31
CA ALA A 210 -9.33 -10.97 -46.32
C ALA A 210 -8.70 -9.64 -46.75
N ILE A 211 -7.51 -9.65 -47.35
CA ILE A 211 -6.90 -8.44 -47.95
C ILE A 211 -7.75 -7.92 -49.10
N ALA A 212 -8.22 -8.80 -49.99
CA ALA A 212 -9.02 -8.41 -51.15
C ALA A 212 -10.37 -7.78 -50.76
N ARG A 213 -10.89 -8.09 -49.56
CA ARG A 213 -12.12 -7.48 -49.02
C ARG A 213 -11.89 -6.13 -48.32
N LEU A 214 -10.65 -5.75 -48.04
CA LEU A 214 -10.37 -4.45 -47.44
C LEU A 214 -10.61 -3.34 -48.49
N PRO A 215 -11.48 -2.36 -48.21
CA PRO A 215 -11.73 -1.26 -49.13
C PRO A 215 -10.45 -0.44 -49.32
N GLN A 216 -9.96 -0.38 -50.56
CA GLN A 216 -8.80 0.42 -50.90
C GLN A 216 -9.20 1.90 -50.91
N VAL A 217 -8.63 2.67 -49.99
CA VAL A 217 -8.82 4.13 -49.92
C VAL A 217 -7.76 4.81 -50.79
N PRO A 218 -8.09 5.89 -51.51
CA PRO A 218 -7.10 6.65 -52.28
C PRO A 218 -5.92 7.06 -51.40
N THR A 219 -4.71 7.02 -51.97
CA THR A 219 -3.50 7.46 -51.26
C THR A 219 -3.63 8.92 -50.83
N ASN A 220 -3.63 9.17 -49.52
CA ASN A 220 -3.70 10.53 -49.00
C ASN A 220 -2.32 11.20 -49.11
N HIS A 221 -2.17 12.08 -50.10
CA HIS A 221 -0.95 12.84 -50.33
C HIS A 221 -0.79 14.06 -49.41
N GLU A 222 -1.81 14.43 -48.62
CA GLU A 222 -1.74 15.57 -47.69
C GLU A 222 -0.66 15.38 -46.63
N LEU A 223 -0.45 14.14 -46.15
CA LEU A 223 0.58 13.80 -45.16
C LEU A 223 2.01 13.83 -45.74
N ALA A 224 2.16 13.93 -47.06
CA ALA A 224 3.46 14.07 -47.73
C ALA A 224 3.86 15.53 -47.95
N VAL A 225 2.97 16.48 -47.65
CA VAL A 225 3.27 17.92 -47.75
C VAL A 225 4.06 18.35 -46.51
N PRO A 226 5.27 18.92 -46.67
CA PRO A 226 6.04 19.42 -45.54
C PRO A 226 5.30 20.59 -44.85
N PRO A 227 5.25 20.62 -43.51
CA PRO A 227 4.51 21.64 -42.77
C PRO A 227 5.09 23.04 -42.97
N ALA A 228 4.22 24.04 -43.05
CA ALA A 228 4.60 25.44 -43.22
C ALA A 228 5.22 26.01 -41.93
N VAL A 229 6.19 26.91 -42.07
CA VAL A 229 6.93 27.51 -40.94
C VAL A 229 6.00 28.22 -39.94
N GLU A 230 4.94 28.86 -40.45
CA GLU A 230 3.93 29.56 -39.67
C GLU A 230 3.04 28.62 -38.83
N GLU A 231 2.72 27.43 -39.35
CA GLU A 231 1.96 26.40 -38.64
C GLU A 231 2.78 25.81 -37.48
N VAL A 232 4.07 25.59 -37.72
CA VAL A 232 5.01 25.15 -36.68
C VAL A 232 5.15 26.20 -35.58
N GLU A 233 5.28 27.49 -35.93
CA GLU A 233 5.35 28.56 -34.93
C GLU A 233 4.05 28.72 -34.12
N TYR A 234 2.88 28.57 -34.76
CA TYR A 234 1.59 28.62 -34.08
C TYR A 234 1.44 27.47 -33.08
N ARG A 235 1.82 26.24 -33.46
CA ARG A 235 1.77 25.07 -32.56
C ARG A 235 2.81 25.12 -31.43
N VAL A 236 3.99 25.69 -31.68
CA VAL A 236 5.00 25.88 -30.62
C VAL A 236 4.57 26.94 -29.59
N LYS A 237 3.82 27.97 -30.00
CA LYS A 237 3.30 29.01 -29.11
C LYS A 237 2.02 28.61 -28.35
N LYS A 238 1.34 27.54 -28.78
CA LYS A 238 0.06 27.10 -28.23
C LYS A 238 0.12 25.59 -27.94
N PRO A 239 0.56 25.14 -26.75
CA PRO A 239 0.35 23.76 -26.37
C PRO A 239 -1.17 23.54 -26.30
N SER A 240 -1.71 22.70 -27.17
CA SER A 240 -3.11 22.28 -27.09
C SER A 240 -3.30 21.38 -25.88
N GLU A 241 -4.41 21.53 -25.16
CA GLU A 241 -4.79 20.65 -24.04
C GLU A 241 -4.99 19.17 -24.45
N ASP A 242 -4.99 18.87 -25.75
CA ASP A 242 -5.03 17.52 -26.32
C ASP A 242 -3.74 17.22 -27.11
N ASP A 243 -2.71 16.74 -26.42
CA ASP A 243 -1.47 16.24 -27.04
C ASP A 243 -1.62 14.76 -27.42
N ASP A 244 -2.26 14.50 -28.56
CA ASP A 244 -2.26 13.20 -29.25
C ASP A 244 -1.80 13.33 -30.72
N VAL A 245 -0.81 14.20 -30.98
CA VAL A 245 -0.13 14.26 -32.30
C VAL A 245 1.38 14.09 -32.13
N PHE A 246 1.83 12.87 -32.45
CA PHE A 246 3.22 12.43 -32.45
C PHE A 246 4.11 13.24 -33.40
N ILE A 247 5.10 13.97 -32.87
CA ILE A 247 6.25 14.47 -33.63
C ILE A 247 7.53 13.88 -33.02
N PHE A 248 8.17 12.98 -33.77
CA PHE A 248 9.45 12.37 -33.42
C PHE A 248 10.58 13.42 -33.35
N ARG A 249 11.10 13.71 -32.15
CA ARG A 249 12.44 14.28 -31.96
C ARG A 249 13.25 13.35 -31.05
N GLY A 250 14.05 12.49 -31.67
CA GLY A 250 14.98 11.61 -30.97
C GLY A 250 16.39 12.19 -30.94
N THR A 251 16.80 12.71 -29.78
CA THR A 251 18.23 12.82 -29.41
C THR A 251 18.39 12.59 -27.91
N GLY A 252 18.76 11.36 -27.52
CA GLY A 252 19.05 10.98 -26.14
C GLY A 252 18.59 9.57 -25.83
N THR A 253 19.37 8.83 -25.04
CA THR A 253 19.28 7.37 -24.77
C THR A 253 18.02 6.89 -24.03
N ASN A 254 16.91 7.63 -24.10
CA ASN A 254 15.58 7.25 -23.59
C ASN A 254 14.56 7.03 -24.74
N SER A 255 15.01 6.71 -25.95
CA SER A 255 14.15 6.44 -27.12
C SER A 255 13.46 5.07 -27.11
N THR A 256 13.14 4.52 -25.93
CA THR A 256 12.32 3.29 -25.79
C THR A 256 11.05 3.51 -24.96
N SER A 257 10.66 4.75 -24.71
CA SER A 257 9.41 5.08 -24.02
C SER A 257 8.13 4.87 -24.86
N TRP A 258 8.20 4.32 -26.09
CA TRP A 258 7.03 4.20 -26.97
C TRP A 258 6.79 2.81 -27.55
N PHE A 259 7.22 1.75 -26.86
CA PHE A 259 6.50 0.49 -26.98
C PHE A 259 5.55 0.38 -25.81
N GLN A 260 4.25 0.24 -26.11
CA GLN A 260 3.15 -0.12 -25.20
C GLN A 260 3.37 -1.47 -24.48
N LYS A 261 4.51 -1.68 -23.84
CA LYS A 261 4.68 -2.74 -22.85
C LYS A 261 3.96 -2.38 -21.56
N ASP A 262 3.95 -1.10 -21.20
CA ASP A 262 3.34 -0.65 -19.96
C ASP A 262 1.82 -0.63 -20.03
N LYS A 263 1.17 -0.41 -21.18
CA LYS A 263 -0.30 -0.53 -21.26
C LYS A 263 -0.79 -1.99 -21.18
N ILE A 264 -0.07 -2.95 -21.76
CA ILE A 264 -0.49 -4.37 -21.79
C ILE A 264 -0.11 -5.09 -20.49
N ILE A 265 1.04 -4.76 -19.88
CA ILE A 265 1.47 -5.38 -18.61
C ILE A 265 0.80 -4.69 -17.40
N ALA A 266 0.53 -3.38 -17.45
CA ALA A 266 -0.25 -2.70 -16.41
C ALA A 266 -1.72 -3.18 -16.38
N GLN A 267 -2.34 -3.45 -17.52
CA GLN A 267 -3.74 -3.92 -17.56
C GLN A 267 -3.95 -5.33 -16.98
N GLN A 268 -2.90 -6.15 -16.83
CA GLN A 268 -3.03 -7.47 -16.19
C GLN A 268 -2.63 -7.47 -14.71
N TRP A 269 -1.61 -6.70 -14.30
CA TRP A 269 -1.10 -6.76 -12.93
C TRP A 269 -1.59 -5.62 -12.02
N HIS A 270 -2.03 -4.46 -12.54
CA HIS A 270 -2.64 -3.41 -11.71
C HIS A 270 -4.13 -3.67 -11.41
N THR A 271 -4.81 -4.45 -12.24
CA THR A 271 -6.24 -4.72 -12.14
C THR A 271 -6.61 -5.59 -10.92
N GLU A 272 -5.72 -6.50 -10.48
CA GLU A 272 -6.00 -7.40 -9.35
C GLU A 272 -5.77 -6.78 -7.95
N MET A 273 -4.98 -5.71 -7.82
CA MET A 273 -4.70 -5.09 -6.50
C MET A 273 -5.29 -3.69 -6.29
N TYR A 274 -5.55 -2.89 -7.33
CA TYR A 274 -5.93 -1.48 -7.16
C TYR A 274 -7.41 -1.15 -7.32
N HIS A 275 -8.26 -2.12 -7.69
CA HIS A 275 -9.70 -1.89 -7.94
C HIS A 275 -10.62 -2.86 -7.20
N ARG A 276 -10.23 -3.30 -6.00
CA ARG A 276 -11.00 -4.31 -5.25
C ARG A 276 -12.42 -3.86 -4.90
N ASN A 277 -12.66 -2.57 -4.65
CA ASN A 277 -14.02 -2.11 -4.37
C ASN A 277 -14.89 -2.31 -5.62
N LEU A 278 -14.37 -1.94 -6.79
CA LEU A 278 -15.08 -2.14 -8.05
C LEU A 278 -15.28 -3.63 -8.37
N MET A 279 -14.29 -4.49 -8.14
CA MET A 279 -14.43 -5.94 -8.33
C MET A 279 -15.51 -6.53 -7.41
N PHE A 280 -15.56 -6.10 -6.15
CA PHE A 280 -16.61 -6.50 -5.21
C PHE A 280 -17.98 -6.05 -5.71
N TYR A 281 -18.07 -4.79 -6.13
CA TYR A 281 -19.28 -4.21 -6.71
C TYR A 281 -19.71 -4.87 -8.02
N LYS A 282 -18.77 -5.42 -8.81
CA LYS A 282 -19.04 -6.23 -10.01
C LYS A 282 -19.43 -7.67 -9.70
N ASN A 283 -19.43 -8.08 -8.43
CA ASN A 283 -19.69 -9.45 -7.98
C ASN A 283 -18.60 -10.45 -8.39
N GLU A 284 -17.36 -9.98 -8.58
CA GLU A 284 -16.22 -10.79 -9.01
C GLU A 284 -15.41 -11.35 -7.82
N ILE A 285 -15.44 -10.67 -6.67
CA ILE A 285 -14.76 -11.11 -5.45
C ILE A 285 -15.73 -11.11 -4.25
N PRO A 286 -15.55 -12.05 -3.30
CA PRO A 286 -16.33 -12.07 -2.07
C PRO A 286 -15.76 -11.13 -1.00
N LEU A 287 -16.53 -10.93 0.09
CA LEU A 287 -16.04 -10.32 1.30
C LEU A 287 -14.87 -11.13 1.90
N PRO A 288 -13.80 -10.48 2.42
CA PRO A 288 -12.60 -11.17 2.92
C PRO A 288 -12.83 -12.19 4.03
N ASN A 289 -13.92 -12.05 4.80
CA ASN A 289 -14.16 -12.84 6.02
C ASN A 289 -15.35 -13.81 5.91
N ASN A 290 -16.15 -13.74 4.84
CA ASN A 290 -17.46 -14.41 4.80
C ASN A 290 -17.69 -15.22 3.51
N ASP A 291 -16.77 -15.21 2.55
CA ASP A 291 -16.88 -15.87 1.23
C ASP A 291 -18.17 -15.53 0.43
N LYS A 292 -19.02 -14.63 0.94
CA LYS A 292 -20.24 -14.11 0.30
C LYS A 292 -19.91 -12.97 -0.67
N THR A 293 -20.54 -13.00 -1.83
CA THR A 293 -20.47 -11.92 -2.82
C THR A 293 -21.45 -10.78 -2.47
N ILE A 294 -21.38 -9.65 -3.18
CA ILE A 294 -22.30 -8.54 -2.92
C ILE A 294 -23.76 -8.95 -3.13
N GLU A 295 -24.06 -9.78 -4.13
CA GLU A 295 -25.43 -10.26 -4.36
C GLU A 295 -25.93 -11.19 -3.25
N ASP A 296 -25.06 -12.06 -2.73
CA ASP A 296 -25.41 -12.96 -1.61
C ASP A 296 -25.70 -12.13 -0.36
N VAL A 297 -24.88 -11.13 -0.07
CA VAL A 297 -25.09 -10.20 1.06
C VAL A 297 -26.42 -9.45 0.91
N LEU A 298 -26.66 -8.85 -0.25
CA LEU A 298 -27.86 -8.05 -0.49
C LEU A 298 -29.16 -8.87 -0.55
N THR A 299 -29.07 -10.19 -0.66
CA THR A 299 -30.24 -11.09 -0.73
C THR A 299 -30.46 -11.79 0.60
N ASP A 300 -29.40 -12.34 1.20
CA ASP A 300 -29.49 -13.15 2.40
C ASP A 300 -29.60 -12.32 3.68
N TRP A 301 -28.99 -11.12 3.72
CA TRP A 301 -28.89 -10.34 4.96
C TRP A 301 -30.00 -9.31 5.12
N PHE A 302 -30.87 -9.14 4.12
CA PHE A 302 -32.00 -8.23 4.24
C PHE A 302 -33.00 -8.78 5.28
N GLY A 303 -33.15 -8.06 6.40
CA GLY A 303 -33.98 -8.48 7.54
C GLY A 303 -33.31 -9.47 8.50
N ASP A 304 -32.10 -9.96 8.20
CA ASP A 304 -31.30 -10.78 9.12
C ASP A 304 -30.35 -9.90 9.93
N TYR A 305 -30.88 -9.37 11.03
CA TYR A 305 -30.11 -8.48 11.90
C TYR A 305 -29.03 -9.19 12.70
N GLU A 306 -29.10 -10.52 12.89
CA GLU A 306 -28.05 -11.26 13.60
C GLU A 306 -26.76 -11.23 12.77
N SER A 307 -26.85 -11.58 11.48
CA SER A 307 -25.73 -11.53 10.54
C SER A 307 -25.12 -10.12 10.40
N LEU A 308 -25.97 -9.08 10.37
CA LEU A 308 -25.51 -7.68 10.28
C LEU A 308 -24.82 -7.16 11.56
N GLU A 309 -25.00 -7.84 12.69
CA GLU A 309 -24.47 -7.45 13.99
C GLU A 309 -23.18 -8.19 14.40
N GLU A 310 -22.84 -9.30 13.73
CA GLU A 310 -21.68 -10.15 14.07
C GLU A 310 -20.31 -9.53 13.74
N ASP A 311 -20.09 -9.12 12.48
CA ASP A 311 -18.84 -8.47 12.04
C ASP A 311 -19.14 -7.16 11.32
N PRO A 312 -18.91 -5.98 11.93
CA PRO A 312 -19.19 -4.72 11.27
C PRO A 312 -18.24 -4.43 10.09
N LEU A 313 -17.17 -5.19 9.83
CA LEU A 313 -16.23 -4.82 8.76
C LEU A 313 -16.82 -4.86 7.34
N TYR A 314 -17.96 -5.53 7.12
CA TYR A 314 -18.62 -5.56 5.80
C TYR A 314 -19.05 -4.18 5.32
N PHE A 315 -19.41 -3.24 6.21
CA PHE A 315 -19.96 -1.95 5.77
C PHE A 315 -18.92 -1.11 5.02
N TYR A 316 -17.62 -1.33 5.27
CA TYR A 316 -16.54 -0.65 4.55
C TYR A 316 -16.44 -1.10 3.09
N TRP A 317 -16.89 -2.32 2.78
CA TRP A 317 -16.97 -2.86 1.43
C TRP A 317 -18.28 -2.45 0.74
N LEU A 318 -19.39 -2.43 1.49
CA LEU A 318 -20.66 -1.92 0.99
C LEU A 318 -20.65 -0.40 0.79
N PHE A 319 -19.90 0.36 1.58
CA PHE A 319 -19.86 1.83 1.51
C PHE A 319 -18.42 2.32 1.52
N PRO A 320 -17.64 2.07 0.45
CA PRO A 320 -16.24 2.48 0.41
C PRO A 320 -16.11 4.01 0.44
N SER A 321 -15.04 4.51 1.07
CA SER A 321 -14.72 5.94 1.11
C SER A 321 -13.22 6.22 0.86
N ARG A 322 -12.90 7.45 0.44
CA ARG A 322 -11.53 7.93 0.22
C ARG A 322 -10.82 8.34 1.51
N THR A 323 -11.57 8.50 2.59
CA THR A 323 -11.05 8.85 3.91
C THR A 323 -10.32 7.65 4.53
N VAL A 324 -8.99 7.75 4.62
CA VAL A 324 -8.13 6.73 5.22
C VAL A 324 -8.48 6.58 6.72
N ARG A 325 -8.88 5.38 7.15
CA ARG A 325 -8.89 5.02 8.58
C ARG A 325 -7.72 4.09 8.90
N SER A 326 -7.41 3.99 10.19
CA SER A 326 -6.29 3.24 10.76
C SER A 326 -6.35 1.70 10.56
N ASN A 327 -7.36 1.16 9.86
CA ASN A 327 -7.56 -0.27 9.68
C ASN A 327 -6.84 -0.76 8.42
N LEU A 328 -5.87 -1.65 8.59
CA LEU A 328 -5.03 -2.25 7.54
C LEU A 328 -5.81 -3.05 6.48
N TYR A 329 -7.09 -3.35 6.71
CA TYR A 329 -7.95 -4.14 5.83
C TYR A 329 -8.95 -3.30 5.01
N GLN A 330 -8.99 -1.98 5.20
CA GLN A 330 -9.88 -1.10 4.46
C GLN A 330 -9.20 -0.63 3.17
N GLN A 331 -9.74 -1.04 2.02
CA GLN A 331 -9.31 -0.48 0.73
C GLN A 331 -9.93 0.91 0.57
N THR A 332 -9.09 1.91 0.33
CA THR A 332 -9.57 3.27 0.03
C THR A 332 -10.24 3.30 -1.33
N LEU A 333 -11.37 4.01 -1.42
CA LEU A 333 -12.03 4.24 -2.70
C LEU A 333 -11.08 5.05 -3.60
N THR A 334 -10.90 4.62 -4.85
CA THR A 334 -10.14 5.39 -5.84
C THR A 334 -11.07 6.25 -6.70
N ASN A 335 -10.56 7.34 -7.28
CA ASN A 335 -11.36 8.19 -8.17
C ASN A 335 -11.88 7.43 -9.39
N HIS A 336 -11.12 6.45 -9.89
CA HIS A 336 -11.54 5.57 -10.98
C HIS A 336 -12.73 4.69 -10.58
N GLU A 337 -12.63 3.97 -9.44
CA GLU A 337 -13.73 3.12 -8.95
C GLU A 337 -15.00 3.94 -8.70
N ALA A 338 -14.87 5.13 -8.09
CA ALA A 338 -15.98 6.03 -7.86
C ALA A 338 -16.63 6.48 -9.19
N GLY A 339 -15.82 6.76 -10.22
CA GLY A 339 -16.30 7.12 -11.56
C GLY A 339 -17.08 5.99 -12.24
N GLU A 340 -16.58 4.76 -12.13
CA GLU A 340 -17.24 3.56 -12.69
C GLU A 340 -18.57 3.28 -11.97
N ILE A 341 -18.59 3.29 -10.62
CA ILE A 341 -19.82 3.09 -9.85
C ILE A 341 -20.84 4.22 -10.12
N LYS A 342 -20.37 5.44 -10.38
CA LYS A 342 -21.22 6.59 -10.75
C LYS A 342 -21.79 6.53 -12.16
N THR A 343 -21.25 5.71 -13.04
CA THR A 343 -21.71 5.64 -14.44
C THR A 343 -22.56 4.41 -14.69
N ASP A 344 -22.19 3.27 -14.09
CA ASP A 344 -22.90 2.01 -14.27
C ASP A 344 -24.21 1.93 -13.47
N ILE A 345 -25.31 1.66 -14.17
CA ILE A 345 -26.67 1.55 -13.62
C ILE A 345 -26.78 0.35 -12.66
N LEU A 346 -26.14 -0.78 -12.97
CA LEU A 346 -26.19 -1.97 -12.13
C LEU A 346 -25.45 -1.75 -10.81
N LEU A 347 -24.27 -1.10 -10.87
CA LEU A 347 -23.49 -0.80 -9.67
C LEU A 347 -24.23 0.19 -8.78
N LYS A 348 -24.86 1.23 -9.36
CA LYS A 348 -25.75 2.12 -8.62
C LYS A 348 -26.91 1.39 -7.95
N SER A 349 -27.53 0.43 -8.64
CA SER A 349 -28.60 -0.36 -8.06
C SER A 349 -28.12 -1.17 -6.85
N ARG A 350 -26.88 -1.68 -6.86
CA ARG A 350 -26.27 -2.38 -5.73
C ARG A 350 -26.02 -1.43 -4.55
N VAL A 351 -25.53 -0.22 -4.81
CA VAL A 351 -25.39 0.82 -3.76
C VAL A 351 -26.76 1.12 -3.13
N HIS A 352 -27.79 1.31 -3.96
CA HIS A 352 -29.14 1.61 -3.48
C HIS A 352 -29.71 0.48 -2.63
N ARG A 353 -29.59 -0.78 -3.07
CA ARG A 353 -30.02 -1.96 -2.29
C ARG A 353 -29.26 -2.08 -0.97
N ALA A 354 -27.95 -1.87 -0.97
CA ALA A 354 -27.14 -1.84 0.25
C ALA A 354 -27.63 -0.76 1.21
N PHE A 355 -27.94 0.43 0.67
CA PHE A 355 -28.46 1.54 1.45
C PHE A 355 -29.83 1.22 2.06
N THR A 356 -30.78 0.67 1.28
CA THR A 356 -32.09 0.25 1.79
C THR A 356 -31.96 -0.80 2.89
N MET A 357 -31.06 -1.78 2.75
CA MET A 357 -30.78 -2.78 3.77
C MET A 357 -30.25 -2.14 5.07
N MET A 358 -29.31 -1.20 4.96
CA MET A 358 -28.78 -0.49 6.14
C MET A 358 -29.81 0.43 6.78
N LEU A 359 -30.69 1.06 6.01
CA LEU A 359 -31.79 1.86 6.56
C LEU A 359 -32.73 0.98 7.39
N ASP A 360 -33.15 -0.17 6.85
CA ASP A 360 -34.00 -1.13 7.57
C ASP A 360 -33.34 -1.60 8.88
N PHE A 361 -32.02 -1.84 8.84
CA PHE A 361 -31.22 -2.16 10.02
C PHE A 361 -31.26 -1.08 11.11
N PHE A 362 -31.28 0.21 10.71
CA PHE A 362 -31.44 1.34 11.62
C PHE A 362 -32.91 1.61 12.01
N GLY A 363 -33.86 0.88 11.43
CA GLY A 363 -35.29 1.10 11.60
C GLY A 363 -35.83 2.31 10.82
N ILE A 364 -35.19 2.66 9.72
CA ILE A 364 -35.57 3.77 8.84
C ILE A 364 -36.04 3.17 7.51
N HIS A 365 -37.10 3.74 6.94
CA HIS A 365 -37.61 3.34 5.63
C HIS A 365 -37.51 4.50 4.63
N LEU A 366 -37.00 4.20 3.43
CA LEU A 366 -37.02 5.11 2.29
C LEU A 366 -38.22 4.77 1.41
N SER A 367 -39.21 5.67 1.36
CA SER A 367 -40.37 5.54 0.47
C SER A 367 -39.99 5.77 -0.99
N ASP A 368 -40.78 5.21 -1.92
CA ASP A 368 -40.60 5.38 -3.38
C ASP A 368 -40.60 6.85 -3.82
N ASP A 369 -41.30 7.71 -3.07
CA ASP A 369 -41.32 9.16 -3.27
C ASP A 369 -40.02 9.88 -2.84
N GLY A 370 -38.98 9.14 -2.43
CA GLY A 370 -37.69 9.69 -1.98
C GLY A 370 -37.70 10.28 -0.57
N HIS A 371 -38.75 10.02 0.22
CA HIS A 371 -38.90 10.53 1.58
C HIS A 371 -38.53 9.47 2.63
N PHE A 372 -37.82 9.89 3.67
CA PHE A 372 -37.46 9.03 4.81
C PHE A 372 -38.56 9.06 5.87
N LYS A 373 -38.85 7.89 6.45
CA LYS A 373 -39.84 7.71 7.52
C LYS A 373 -39.31 6.71 8.55
N GLN A 374 -39.85 6.75 9.76
CA GLN A 374 -39.62 5.68 10.73
C GLN A 374 -40.28 4.38 10.21
N ALA A 375 -39.54 3.27 10.25
CA ALA A 375 -40.07 1.95 9.95
C ALA A 375 -40.80 1.36 11.17
N ASP A 376 -41.61 0.32 10.99
CA ASP A 376 -42.38 -0.31 12.07
C ASP A 376 -41.48 -0.87 13.19
N ASN A 377 -40.25 -1.28 12.84
CA ASN A 377 -39.23 -1.78 13.75
C ASN A 377 -38.38 -0.65 14.40
N PHE A 378 -38.64 0.63 14.13
CA PHE A 378 -37.81 1.76 14.58
C PHE A 378 -37.54 1.74 16.08
N TRP A 379 -38.58 1.60 16.90
CA TRP A 379 -38.42 1.59 18.36
C TRP A 379 -37.63 0.40 18.89
N PHE A 380 -37.70 -0.75 18.22
CA PHE A 380 -36.91 -1.92 18.55
C PHE A 380 -35.43 -1.72 18.19
N ARG A 381 -35.15 -1.11 17.02
CA ARG A 381 -33.78 -0.87 16.54
C ARG A 381 -33.12 0.37 17.16
N ARG A 382 -33.90 1.35 17.63
CA ARG A 382 -33.39 2.61 18.23
C ARG A 382 -32.40 2.36 19.38
N GLY A 383 -32.59 1.28 20.16
CA GLY A 383 -31.68 0.89 21.24
C GLY A 383 -30.25 0.57 20.80
N ILE A 384 -30.01 0.31 19.51
CA ILE A 384 -28.69 -0.02 18.96
C ILE A 384 -27.76 1.19 18.94
N PHE A 385 -28.31 2.39 18.79
CA PHE A 385 -27.55 3.64 18.90
C PHE A 385 -27.02 3.88 20.32
N ASP A 386 -27.62 3.26 21.34
CA ASP A 386 -27.19 3.33 22.74
C ASP A 386 -26.22 2.20 23.09
N GLN A 387 -26.56 0.97 22.69
CA GLN A 387 -25.80 -0.23 23.06
C GLN A 387 -24.51 -0.39 22.26
N LYS A 388 -24.47 0.09 21.02
CA LYS A 388 -23.34 -0.09 20.09
C LYS A 388 -22.85 1.27 19.59
N PRO A 389 -21.85 1.90 20.25
CA PRO A 389 -21.31 3.20 19.83
C PRO A 389 -20.79 3.25 18.39
N HIS A 390 -20.38 2.09 17.85
CA HIS A 390 -19.92 1.97 16.47
C HIS A 390 -21.04 2.26 15.45
N THR A 391 -22.31 2.07 15.78
CA THR A 391 -23.47 2.32 14.90
C THR A 391 -23.50 3.77 14.39
N CYS A 392 -23.17 4.73 15.26
CA CYS A 392 -23.07 6.14 14.87
C CYS A 392 -21.93 6.42 13.89
N GLU A 393 -20.83 5.68 14.01
CA GLU A 393 -19.68 5.74 13.09
C GLU A 393 -19.98 5.06 11.76
N ILE A 394 -20.76 3.97 11.77
CA ILE A 394 -21.26 3.32 10.55
C ILE A 394 -22.14 4.31 9.77
N LEU A 395 -23.10 4.94 10.45
CA LEU A 395 -23.99 5.91 9.81
C LEU A 395 -23.21 7.09 9.22
N LYS A 396 -22.22 7.63 9.95
CA LYS A 396 -21.31 8.65 9.43
C LYS A 396 -20.59 8.18 8.16
N HIS A 397 -20.10 6.95 8.15
CA HIS A 397 -19.37 6.40 7.01
C HIS A 397 -20.26 6.26 5.77
N ILE A 398 -21.49 5.77 5.96
CA ILE A 398 -22.50 5.69 4.89
C ILE A 398 -22.75 7.08 4.30
N LEU A 399 -22.95 8.11 5.13
CA LEU A 399 -23.19 9.48 4.67
C LEU A 399 -22.07 10.01 3.77
N ILE A 400 -20.80 9.78 4.16
CA ILE A 400 -19.62 10.18 3.38
C ILE A 400 -19.55 9.39 2.07
N SER A 401 -19.70 8.07 2.14
CA SER A 401 -19.62 7.19 0.97
C SER A 401 -20.68 7.54 -0.07
N LEU A 402 -21.92 7.82 0.35
CA LEU A 402 -23.00 8.22 -0.56
C LEU A 402 -22.66 9.47 -1.36
N GLN A 403 -22.06 10.48 -0.72
CA GLN A 403 -21.60 11.68 -1.45
C GLN A 403 -20.50 11.33 -2.45
N GLU A 404 -19.53 10.52 -2.04
CA GLU A 404 -18.42 10.12 -2.91
C GLU A 404 -18.86 9.26 -4.09
N LEU A 405 -19.93 8.47 -3.93
CA LEU A 405 -20.54 7.63 -4.96
C LEU A 405 -21.64 8.35 -5.77
N GLY A 406 -21.92 9.63 -5.51
CA GLY A 406 -22.83 10.47 -6.31
C GLY A 406 -24.30 10.39 -5.92
N PHE A 407 -24.59 9.93 -4.71
CA PHE A 407 -25.92 9.90 -4.08
C PHE A 407 -26.07 11.04 -3.04
N GLU A 408 -25.67 12.24 -3.44
CA GLU A 408 -25.66 13.42 -2.56
C GLU A 408 -27.07 13.76 -2.03
N ASP A 409 -28.10 13.61 -2.87
CA ASP A 409 -29.48 13.90 -2.46
C ASP A 409 -30.00 12.91 -1.41
N LEU A 410 -29.63 11.62 -1.50
CA LEU A 410 -29.97 10.63 -0.47
C LEU A 410 -29.22 10.90 0.85
N SER A 411 -27.93 11.26 0.77
CA SER A 411 -27.14 11.65 1.94
C SER A 411 -27.75 12.88 2.63
N ARG A 412 -28.09 13.91 1.86
CA ARG A 412 -28.73 15.13 2.35
C ARG A 412 -30.09 14.84 2.98
N GLY A 413 -30.93 14.07 2.29
CA GLY A 413 -32.26 13.71 2.77
C GLY A 413 -32.22 12.93 4.08
N LEU A 414 -31.27 12.00 4.22
CA LEU A 414 -31.08 11.24 5.45
C LEU A 414 -30.63 12.16 6.61
N VAL A 415 -29.71 13.10 6.38
CA VAL A 415 -29.30 14.04 7.43
C VAL A 415 -30.45 14.96 7.85
N CYS A 416 -31.26 15.44 6.91
CA CYS A 416 -32.47 16.22 7.23
C CYS A 416 -33.45 15.39 8.08
N PHE A 417 -33.69 14.14 7.73
CA PHE A 417 -34.55 13.25 8.50
C PHE A 417 -34.00 12.98 9.91
N LEU A 418 -32.70 12.76 10.04
CA LEU A 418 -32.06 12.62 11.35
C LEU A 418 -32.18 13.91 12.18
N ALA A 419 -32.16 15.09 11.54
CA ALA A 419 -32.42 16.36 12.22
C ALA A 419 -33.87 16.42 12.76
N ASP A 420 -34.86 15.97 11.98
CA ASP A 420 -36.25 15.88 12.44
C ASP A 420 -36.37 14.93 13.64
N LEU A 421 -35.71 13.77 13.61
CA LEU A 421 -35.70 12.83 14.74
C LEU A 421 -35.06 13.41 16.02
N VAL A 422 -34.07 14.28 15.87
CA VAL A 422 -33.33 14.91 17.00
C VAL A 422 -34.08 16.11 17.56
N TYR A 423 -34.51 17.04 16.71
CA TYR A 423 -35.01 18.35 17.14
C TYR A 423 -36.54 18.44 17.19
N VAL A 424 -37.26 17.74 16.29
CA VAL A 424 -38.72 17.85 16.17
C VAL A 424 -39.41 16.71 16.91
N GLU A 425 -39.12 15.47 16.53
CA GLU A 425 -39.77 14.28 17.09
C GLU A 425 -39.15 13.83 18.41
N LYS A 426 -37.93 14.33 18.73
CA LYS A 426 -37.16 14.03 19.94
C LYS A 426 -36.91 12.54 20.21
N SER A 427 -37.07 11.69 19.20
CA SER A 427 -36.85 10.24 19.32
C SER A 427 -35.35 9.88 19.40
N LEU A 428 -34.48 10.79 18.95
CA LEU A 428 -33.01 10.71 19.05
C LEU A 428 -32.41 11.96 19.72
N GLU A 429 -33.15 12.62 20.62
CA GLU A 429 -32.68 13.85 21.31
C GLU A 429 -31.34 13.64 22.04
N ASP A 430 -31.11 12.46 22.60
CA ASP A 430 -29.86 12.07 23.28
C ASP A 430 -28.64 12.02 22.34
N LYS A 431 -28.87 11.92 21.02
CA LYS A 431 -27.82 11.91 19.99
C LYS A 431 -27.54 13.30 19.41
N ARG A 432 -28.12 14.38 19.95
CA ARG A 432 -27.89 15.75 19.48
C ARG A 432 -26.42 16.11 19.34
N PHE A 433 -25.59 15.79 20.33
CA PHE A 433 -24.16 16.06 20.26
C PHE A 433 -23.47 15.30 19.11
N VAL A 434 -23.85 14.05 18.87
CA VAL A 434 -23.32 13.22 17.77
C VAL A 434 -23.78 13.75 16.42
N PHE A 435 -25.04 14.19 16.32
CA PHE A 435 -25.57 14.84 15.12
C PHE A 435 -24.75 16.09 14.77
N GLU A 436 -24.58 17.01 15.72
CA GLU A 436 -23.89 18.29 15.51
C GLU A 436 -22.38 18.11 15.24
N SER A 437 -21.72 17.18 15.93
CA SER A 437 -20.26 16.99 15.83
C SER A 437 -19.81 16.02 14.74
N SER A 438 -20.67 15.08 14.30
CA SER A 438 -20.25 13.96 13.45
C SER A 438 -21.05 13.81 12.17
N TRP A 439 -22.38 13.94 12.20
CA TRP A 439 -23.23 13.71 11.02
C TRP A 439 -23.46 14.99 10.20
N LEU A 440 -23.81 16.10 10.85
CA LEU A 440 -24.00 17.39 10.18
C LEU A 440 -22.75 17.86 9.42
N PRO A 441 -21.51 17.74 9.97
CA PRO A 441 -20.30 18.16 9.26
C PRO A 441 -19.97 17.35 8.01
N THR A 442 -20.65 16.22 7.77
CA THR A 442 -20.48 15.46 6.52
C THR A 442 -21.04 16.20 5.32
N GLN A 443 -22.04 17.08 5.52
CA GLN A 443 -22.72 17.78 4.42
C GLN A 443 -21.97 19.05 4.01
N ASP A 444 -22.32 19.61 2.85
CA ASP A 444 -21.76 20.88 2.39
C ASP A 444 -22.22 22.07 3.27
N THR A 445 -21.43 23.15 3.27
CA THR A 445 -21.66 24.32 4.14
C THR A 445 -23.05 24.93 3.96
N LYS A 446 -23.61 24.91 2.75
CA LYS A 446 -24.94 25.45 2.47
C LYS A 446 -26.02 24.61 3.15
N THR A 447 -25.96 23.28 3.02
CA THR A 447 -26.88 22.37 3.72
C THR A 447 -26.74 22.50 5.23
N GLN A 448 -25.51 22.59 5.76
CA GLN A 448 -25.29 22.80 7.20
C GLN A 448 -25.98 24.06 7.71
N GLN A 449 -25.82 25.18 6.99
CA GLN A 449 -26.47 26.45 7.33
C GLN A 449 -28.00 26.37 7.25
N GLN A 450 -28.55 25.69 6.23
CA GLN A 450 -29.99 25.50 6.10
C GLN A 450 -30.59 24.71 7.27
N ILE A 451 -29.93 23.63 7.68
CA ILE A 451 -30.37 22.81 8.82
C ILE A 451 -30.23 23.60 10.12
N GLN A 452 -29.12 24.29 10.33
CA GLN A 452 -28.93 25.15 11.50
C GLN A 452 -29.96 26.27 11.56
N GLN A 453 -30.28 26.92 10.44
CA GLN A 453 -31.30 27.95 10.39
C GLN A 453 -32.70 27.38 10.63
N LYS A 454 -32.99 26.17 10.15
CA LYS A 454 -34.31 25.54 10.30
C LYS A 454 -34.57 25.05 11.73
N TYR A 455 -33.55 24.55 12.43
CA TYR A 455 -33.75 23.84 13.71
C TYR A 455 -32.99 24.44 14.91
N CYS A 456 -31.98 25.28 14.69
CA CYS A 456 -31.22 25.93 15.78
C CYS A 456 -31.69 27.36 16.11
N SER A 457 -32.59 27.94 15.31
CA SER A 457 -33.12 29.31 15.53
C SER A 457 -34.07 29.43 16.72
N ASP A 458 -34.58 28.32 17.25
CA ASP A 458 -35.62 28.34 18.30
C ASP A 458 -35.09 28.24 19.73
N HIS A 459 -33.77 28.20 19.95
CA HIS A 459 -33.18 27.99 21.29
C HIS A 459 -31.97 28.90 21.60
N CYS A 460 -31.96 30.13 21.09
CA CYS A 460 -31.04 31.16 21.58
C CYS A 460 -31.66 32.02 22.68
#